data_AF-A0A1J3GY22-F1
#
_entry.id   AF-A0A1J3GY22-F1
#
_cell.length_a   1.000
_cell.length_b   1.000
_cell.length_c   1.000
_cell.angle_alpha   90.00
_cell.angle_beta   90.00
_cell.angle_gamma   90.00
#
_symmetry.space_group_name_H-M   'P 1'
#
loop_
_entity.id
_entity.type
_entity.pdbx_description
1 polymer ?
#
loop_
_entity_poly.entity_id
_entity_poly.type
_entity_poly.pdbx_seq_one_letter_code
_entity_poly.pdbx_strand_id
1 'polypeptide(L)'
;TYPRSKEKLIGPSALFFHQGDYHVHIRKLVQSSLYPETIRKLIPDIEHIALSSLQSWTSMRIVSTYQEMKKVAFDVGILAIFGHLECSYKEALKHNYNILDKGYNSFPMSFPGTSYHKALMARKRLKTIVSEIIRERQEKRVMKTDFLGHLLNFKDDNGRVLTEEQIADNIIGVLFAAQDTTA
;
A
#
# COMPACT_ATOMS: atom_id res chain seq x y z
N THR A 1 -8.01 11.45 18.20
CA THR A 1 -7.06 12.17 17.32
C THR A 1 -5.77 11.40 17.24
N TYR A 2 -5.27 11.10 16.04
CA TYR A 2 -3.98 10.41 15.87
C TYR A 2 -2.80 11.36 16.15
N PRO A 3 -1.64 10.86 16.64
CA PRO A 3 -0.46 11.69 16.81
C PRO A 3 0.05 12.20 15.46
N ARG A 4 0.42 13.49 15.37
CA ARG A 4 1.00 14.09 14.15
C ARG A 4 2.20 13.34 13.60
N SER A 5 2.96 12.64 14.45
CA SER A 5 4.08 11.81 14.03
C SER A 5 3.64 10.60 13.18
N LYS A 6 2.52 9.98 13.51
CA LYS A 6 1.93 8.87 12.76
C LYS A 6 1.36 9.36 11.43
N GLU A 7 0.67 10.49 11.47
CA GLU A 7 0.12 11.16 10.30
C GLU A 7 1.20 11.50 9.27
N LYS A 8 2.36 12.03 9.71
CA LYS A 8 3.50 12.31 8.83
C LYS A 8 4.12 11.08 8.17
N LEU A 9 4.02 9.90 8.80
CA LEU A 9 4.60 8.66 8.29
C LEU A 9 3.70 7.97 7.29
N ILE A 10 2.39 7.92 7.53
CA ILE A 10 1.43 7.29 6.61
C ILE A 10 1.05 8.26 5.48
N GLY A 11 0.82 9.52 5.83
CA GLY A 11 0.38 10.57 4.91
C GLY A 11 -0.83 11.32 5.47
N PRO A 12 -0.82 12.67 5.48
CA PRO A 12 -1.93 13.44 6.03
C PRO A 12 -3.25 13.20 5.29
N SER A 13 -3.19 12.86 3.99
CA SER A 13 -4.39 12.60 3.18
C SER A 13 -4.94 11.19 3.31
N ALA A 14 -4.31 10.33 4.12
CA ALA A 14 -4.72 8.94 4.25
C ALA A 14 -6.10 8.83 4.92
N LEU A 15 -6.93 7.92 4.42
CA LEU A 15 -8.31 7.69 4.85
C LEU A 15 -8.49 7.75 6.37
N PHE A 16 -7.59 7.14 7.15
CA PHE A 16 -7.71 7.03 8.61
C PHE A 16 -7.70 8.36 9.36
N PHE A 17 -7.17 9.43 8.75
CA PHE A 17 -7.03 10.75 9.40
C PHE A 17 -8.09 11.74 8.95
N HIS A 18 -8.95 11.36 8.01
CA HIS A 18 -9.99 12.23 7.46
C HIS A 18 -11.39 11.90 7.99
N GLN A 19 -12.27 12.89 7.86
CA GLN A 19 -13.70 12.81 8.16
C GLN A 19 -14.49 13.53 7.05
N GLY A 20 -15.83 13.41 7.07
CA GLY A 20 -16.71 14.07 6.11
C GLY A 20 -16.61 13.50 4.69
N ASP A 21 -16.95 14.32 3.70
CA ASP A 21 -17.14 13.89 2.30
C ASP A 21 -15.90 13.23 1.70
N TYR A 22 -14.71 13.79 1.97
CA TYR A 22 -13.45 13.21 1.50
C TYR A 22 -13.27 11.77 2.04
N HIS A 23 -13.50 11.56 3.34
CA HIS A 23 -13.42 10.22 3.92
C HIS A 23 -14.45 9.27 3.30
N VAL A 24 -15.69 9.74 3.09
CA VAL A 24 -16.74 8.92 2.45
C VAL A 24 -16.33 8.50 1.04
N HIS A 25 -15.79 9.41 0.23
CA HIS A 25 -15.34 9.12 -1.13
C HIS A 25 -14.21 8.10 -1.16
N ILE A 26 -13.13 8.33 -0.40
CA ILE A 26 -12.01 7.39 -0.36
C ILE A 26 -12.46 6.02 0.18
N ARG A 27 -13.31 6.00 1.23
CA ARG A 27 -13.85 4.75 1.78
C ARG A 27 -14.61 3.95 0.72
N LYS A 28 -15.45 4.61 -0.09
CA LYS A 28 -16.16 3.95 -1.20
C LYS A 28 -15.20 3.35 -2.23
N LEU A 29 -14.11 4.04 -2.57
CA LEU A 29 -13.08 3.54 -3.50
C LEU A 29 -12.32 2.33 -2.95
N VAL A 30 -12.01 2.33 -1.65
CA VAL A 30 -11.41 1.16 -0.99
C VAL A 30 -12.40 0.00 -1.02
N GLN A 31 -13.67 0.24 -0.67
CA GLN A 31 -14.71 -0.80 -0.65
C GLN A 31 -14.99 -1.40 -2.04
N SER A 32 -15.03 -0.59 -3.10
CA SER A 32 -15.26 -1.10 -4.46
C SER A 32 -14.15 -2.04 -4.94
N SER A 33 -12.93 -1.82 -4.46
CA SER A 33 -11.79 -2.69 -4.73
C SER A 33 -11.86 -4.03 -3.99
N LEU A 34 -12.81 -4.16 -3.05
CA LEU A 34 -13.05 -5.36 -2.23
C LEU A 34 -14.42 -5.99 -2.51
N TYR A 35 -15.11 -5.61 -3.60
CA TYR A 35 -16.35 -6.28 -3.98
C TYR A 35 -16.12 -7.74 -4.38
N PRO A 36 -17.10 -8.64 -4.15
CA PRO A 36 -16.95 -10.07 -4.44
C PRO A 36 -16.49 -10.34 -5.88
N GLU A 37 -16.96 -9.56 -6.85
CA GLU A 37 -16.59 -9.69 -8.26
C GLU A 37 -15.13 -9.33 -8.51
N THR A 38 -14.61 -8.33 -7.78
CA THR A 38 -13.20 -7.92 -7.82
C THR A 38 -12.34 -8.97 -7.14
N ILE A 39 -12.69 -9.37 -5.92
CA ILE A 39 -11.94 -10.38 -5.14
C ILE A 39 -11.87 -11.71 -5.88
N ARG A 40 -12.98 -12.16 -6.51
CA ARG A 40 -13.02 -13.42 -7.26
C ARG A 40 -11.95 -13.48 -8.36
N LYS A 41 -11.64 -12.36 -8.98
CA LYS A 41 -10.60 -12.26 -10.01
C LYS A 41 -9.18 -12.37 -9.43
N LEU A 42 -8.99 -12.01 -8.16
CA LEU A 42 -7.70 -12.08 -7.47
C LEU A 42 -7.42 -13.46 -6.86
N ILE A 43 -8.45 -14.32 -6.67
CA ILE A 43 -8.30 -15.62 -6.02
C ILE A 43 -7.17 -16.47 -6.62
N PRO A 44 -7.07 -16.67 -7.95
CA PRO A 44 -6.00 -17.50 -8.51
C PRO A 44 -4.59 -16.95 -8.22
N ASP A 45 -4.42 -15.63 -8.25
CA ASP A 45 -3.16 -14.98 -7.96
C ASP A 45 -2.81 -15.05 -6.46
N ILE A 46 -3.81 -14.90 -5.58
CA ILE A 46 -3.64 -15.08 -4.13
C ILE A 46 -3.26 -16.52 -3.80
N GLU A 47 -3.92 -17.50 -4.41
CA GLU A 47 -3.59 -18.92 -4.28
C GLU A 47 -2.15 -19.18 -4.75
N HIS A 48 -1.75 -18.63 -5.89
CA HIS A 48 -0.39 -18.74 -6.38
C HIS A 48 0.65 -18.14 -5.41
N ILE A 49 0.38 -16.98 -4.82
CA ILE A 49 1.23 -16.37 -3.78
C ILE A 49 1.34 -17.32 -2.58
N ALA A 50 0.24 -17.89 -2.11
CA ALA A 50 0.22 -18.79 -0.96
C ALA A 50 1.01 -20.09 -1.24
N LEU A 51 0.76 -20.74 -2.38
CA LEU A 51 1.45 -21.97 -2.78
C LEU A 51 2.95 -21.74 -3.00
N SER A 52 3.33 -20.64 -3.65
CA SER A 52 4.74 -20.27 -3.84
C SER A 52 5.44 -20.04 -2.49
N SER A 53 4.75 -19.39 -1.55
CA SER A 53 5.28 -19.17 -0.20
C SER A 53 5.48 -20.49 0.53
N LEU A 54 4.47 -21.36 0.55
CA LEU A 54 4.56 -22.70 1.15
C LEU A 54 5.71 -23.52 0.53
N GLN A 55 5.84 -23.51 -0.79
CA GLN A 55 6.92 -24.20 -1.48
C GLN A 55 8.29 -23.67 -1.04
N SER A 56 8.44 -22.34 -0.90
CA SER A 56 9.70 -21.75 -0.43
C SER A 56 10.07 -22.18 0.99
N TRP A 57 9.07 -22.38 1.86
CA TRP A 57 9.28 -22.78 3.25
C TRP A 57 9.79 -24.22 3.39
N THR A 58 9.55 -25.09 2.41
CA THR A 58 10.05 -26.49 2.42
C THR A 58 11.58 -26.57 2.44
N SER A 59 12.26 -25.54 1.93
CA SER A 59 13.72 -25.44 1.94
C SER A 59 14.29 -24.86 3.23
N MET A 60 13.44 -24.38 4.14
CA MET A 60 13.83 -23.72 5.38
C MET A 60 13.82 -24.70 6.55
N ARG A 61 14.89 -24.69 7.36
CA ARG A 61 14.95 -25.49 8.59
C ARG A 61 14.04 -24.97 9.69
N ILE A 62 13.88 -23.65 9.79
CA ILE A 62 13.06 -22.96 10.79
C ILE A 62 12.30 -21.85 10.06
N VAL A 63 10.97 -21.84 10.23
CA VAL A 63 10.08 -20.87 9.60
C VAL A 63 9.47 -19.99 10.68
N SER A 64 9.71 -18.68 10.62
CA SER A 64 8.97 -17.71 11.42
C SER A 64 7.65 -17.43 10.73
N THR A 65 6.57 -18.05 11.20
CA THR A 65 5.22 -17.87 10.64
C THR A 65 4.85 -16.39 10.57
N TYR A 66 5.13 -15.61 11.61
CA TYR A 66 4.89 -14.16 11.63
C TYR A 66 5.60 -13.42 10.49
N GLN A 67 6.90 -13.65 10.27
CA GLN A 67 7.66 -12.95 9.21
C GLN A 67 7.20 -13.37 7.82
N GLU A 68 6.88 -14.65 7.62
CA GLU A 68 6.41 -15.15 6.33
C GLU A 68 4.99 -14.69 6.02
N MET A 69 4.07 -14.69 7.01
CA MET A 69 2.72 -14.15 6.83
C MET A 69 2.74 -12.65 6.56
N LYS A 70 3.67 -11.88 7.17
CA LYS A 70 3.89 -10.47 6.78
C LYS A 70 4.27 -10.33 5.31
N LYS A 71 5.08 -11.23 4.74
CA LYS A 71 5.43 -11.19 3.31
C LYS A 71 4.22 -11.53 2.43
N VAL A 72 3.47 -12.58 2.79
CA VAL A 72 2.25 -12.99 2.06
C VAL A 72 1.22 -11.87 2.05
N ALA A 73 0.91 -11.29 3.22
CA ALA A 73 -0.05 -10.20 3.35
C ALA A 73 0.37 -8.96 2.55
N PHE A 74 1.67 -8.63 2.56
CA PHE A 74 2.20 -7.54 1.74
C PHE A 74 2.02 -7.81 0.25
N ASP A 75 2.37 -9.01 -0.21
CA ASP A 75 2.31 -9.38 -1.63
C ASP A 75 0.85 -9.38 -2.14
N VAL A 76 -0.09 -9.87 -1.33
CA VAL A 76 -1.54 -9.78 -1.61
C VAL A 76 -2.02 -8.33 -1.61
N GLY A 77 -1.53 -7.49 -0.69
CA GLY A 77 -1.82 -6.06 -0.67
C GLY A 77 -1.34 -5.34 -1.94
N ILE A 78 -0.11 -5.61 -2.38
CA ILE A 78 0.42 -5.07 -3.65
C ILE A 78 -0.43 -5.52 -4.84
N LEU A 79 -0.79 -6.80 -4.89
CA LEU A 79 -1.65 -7.34 -5.94
C LEU A 79 -3.04 -6.65 -5.95
N ALA A 80 -3.67 -6.46 -4.80
CA ALA A 80 -4.96 -5.78 -4.71
C ALA A 80 -4.87 -4.30 -5.12
N ILE A 81 -3.76 -3.64 -4.80
CA ILE A 81 -3.57 -2.21 -5.09
C ILE A 81 -3.21 -1.97 -6.56
N PHE A 82 -2.27 -2.74 -7.09
CA PHE A 82 -1.61 -2.49 -8.37
C PHE A 82 -1.83 -3.61 -9.41
N GLY A 83 -2.57 -4.67 -9.10
CA GLY A 83 -2.60 -5.88 -9.91
C GLY A 83 -1.19 -6.45 -10.09
N HIS A 84 -0.94 -7.08 -11.25
CA HIS A 84 0.42 -7.47 -11.62
C HIS A 84 1.30 -6.24 -11.85
N LEU A 85 2.40 -6.21 -11.10
CA LEU A 85 3.40 -5.17 -11.08
C LEU A 85 4.77 -5.80 -11.38
N GLU A 86 5.67 -5.06 -12.02
CA GLU A 86 7.03 -5.55 -12.26
C GLU A 86 7.76 -5.86 -10.94
N CYS A 87 8.59 -6.90 -10.95
CA CYS A 87 9.30 -7.36 -9.74
C CYS A 87 10.16 -6.24 -9.12
N SER A 88 10.76 -5.37 -9.94
CA SER A 88 11.55 -4.22 -9.50
C SER A 88 10.76 -3.29 -8.58
N TYR A 89 9.54 -2.92 -8.96
CA TYR A 89 8.68 -2.07 -8.15
C TYR A 89 8.19 -2.78 -6.89
N LYS A 90 7.82 -4.06 -7.00
CA LYS A 90 7.39 -4.85 -5.83
C LYS A 90 8.47 -4.88 -4.75
N GLU A 91 9.72 -5.15 -5.13
CA GLU A 91 10.84 -5.17 -4.19
C GLU A 91 11.17 -3.78 -3.64
N ALA A 92 11.12 -2.73 -4.47
CA ALA A 92 11.32 -1.35 -4.02
C ALA A 92 10.26 -0.90 -3.00
N LEU A 93 8.99 -1.24 -3.25
CA LEU A 93 7.88 -0.98 -2.33
C LEU A 93 8.09 -1.75 -1.03
N LYS A 94 8.38 -3.05 -1.09
CA LYS A 94 8.60 -3.92 0.08
C LYS A 94 9.76 -3.42 0.94
N HIS A 95 10.88 -3.07 0.32
CA HIS A 95 12.05 -2.56 1.02
C HIS A 95 11.74 -1.28 1.79
N ASN A 96 11.14 -0.28 1.13
CA ASN A 96 10.84 0.99 1.76
C ASN A 96 9.70 0.88 2.79
N TYR A 97 8.69 0.07 2.52
CA TYR A 97 7.62 -0.19 3.48
C TYR A 97 8.17 -0.81 4.77
N ASN A 98 9.06 -1.80 4.68
CA ASN A 98 9.68 -2.39 5.87
C ASN A 98 10.48 -1.37 6.71
N ILE A 99 11.09 -0.36 6.08
CA ILE A 99 11.76 0.74 6.80
C ILE A 99 10.73 1.64 7.48
N LEU A 100 9.64 1.96 6.77
CA LEU A 100 8.54 2.77 7.29
C LEU A 100 7.90 2.11 8.52
N ASP A 101 7.50 0.84 8.40
CA ASP A 101 6.88 0.04 9.46
C ASP A 101 7.74 0.00 10.74
N LYS A 102 9.03 -0.31 10.60
CA LYS A 102 9.98 -0.31 11.74
C LYS A 102 10.11 1.04 12.44
N GLY A 103 9.93 2.15 11.72
CA GLY A 103 9.96 3.49 12.31
C GLY A 103 8.59 3.99 12.80
N TYR A 104 7.49 3.33 12.43
CA TYR A 104 6.13 3.78 12.74
C TYR A 104 5.91 3.93 14.24
N ASN A 105 6.29 2.92 15.04
CA ASN A 105 6.16 2.92 16.50
C ASN A 105 7.39 3.46 17.25
N SER A 106 8.38 4.04 16.56
CA SER A 106 9.57 4.59 17.19
C SER A 106 9.35 5.99 17.78
N PHE A 107 10.23 6.42 18.69
CA PHE A 107 10.19 7.78 19.25
C PHE A 107 10.33 8.81 18.12
N PRO A 108 9.45 9.84 18.05
CA PRO A 108 9.31 10.72 16.89
C PRO A 108 10.40 11.80 16.80
N MET A 109 11.67 11.39 16.85
CA MET A 109 12.85 12.25 16.73
C MET A 109 13.38 12.22 15.30
N SER A 110 13.26 13.34 14.58
CA SER A 110 13.73 13.48 13.19
C SER A 110 15.21 13.85 13.11
N PHE A 111 16.07 13.03 13.73
CA PHE A 111 17.52 13.17 13.65
C PHE A 111 18.13 12.08 12.75
N PRO A 112 19.13 12.38 11.90
CA PRO A 112 19.77 11.38 11.06
C PRO A 112 20.21 10.14 11.85
N GLY A 113 19.90 8.95 11.33
CA GLY A 113 20.21 7.67 11.98
C GLY A 113 19.08 7.06 12.80
N THR A 114 18.12 7.85 13.29
CA THR A 114 16.95 7.31 14.04
C THR A 114 16.00 6.53 13.14
N SER A 115 15.26 5.58 13.72
CA SER A 115 14.23 4.82 13.00
C SER A 115 13.14 5.73 12.43
N TYR A 116 12.72 6.77 13.18
CA TYR A 116 11.73 7.73 12.73
C TYR A 116 12.22 8.54 11.52
N HIS A 117 13.47 9.02 11.53
CA HIS A 117 14.03 9.74 10.39
C HIS A 117 14.15 8.84 9.14
N LYS A 118 14.61 7.60 9.32
CA LYS A 118 14.67 6.61 8.23
C LYS A 118 13.29 6.33 7.65
N ALA A 119 12.26 6.20 8.48
CA ALA A 119 10.88 6.01 8.05
C ALA A 119 10.32 7.23 7.28
N LEU A 120 10.64 8.46 7.69
CA LEU A 120 10.29 9.66 6.92
C LEU A 120 10.92 9.65 5.51
N MET A 121 12.18 9.21 5.39
CA MET A 121 12.84 9.09 4.09
C MET A 121 12.24 7.95 3.25
N ALA A 122 11.92 6.83 3.88
CA ALA A 122 11.25 5.71 3.23
C ALA A 122 9.86 6.09 2.71
N ARG A 123 9.07 6.86 3.48
CA ARG A 123 7.81 7.44 2.98
C ARG A 123 8.07 8.24 1.70
N LYS A 124 9.03 9.18 1.71
CA LYS A 124 9.31 10.00 0.52
C LYS A 124 9.61 9.14 -0.71
N ARG A 125 10.39 8.07 -0.53
CA ARG A 125 10.69 7.11 -1.61
C ARG A 125 9.45 6.32 -2.05
N LEU A 126 8.60 5.87 -1.13
CA LEU A 126 7.33 5.22 -1.47
C LEU A 126 6.45 6.14 -2.33
N LYS A 127 6.35 7.44 -1.97
CA LYS A 127 5.63 8.42 -2.80
C LYS A 127 6.21 8.47 -4.22
N THR A 128 7.53 8.57 -4.35
CA THR A 128 8.21 8.58 -5.66
C THR A 128 7.91 7.31 -6.46
N ILE A 129 8.00 6.13 -5.83
CA ILE A 129 7.70 4.85 -6.49
C ILE A 129 6.25 4.81 -6.98
N VAL A 130 5.29 5.25 -6.15
CA VAL A 130 3.88 5.33 -6.56
C VAL A 130 3.70 6.27 -7.75
N SER A 131 4.32 7.45 -7.74
CA SER A 131 4.29 8.38 -8.88
C SER A 131 4.88 7.77 -10.16
N GLU A 132 5.97 7.02 -10.06
CA GLU A 132 6.57 6.32 -11.21
C GLU A 132 5.62 5.27 -11.80
N ILE A 133 4.97 4.47 -10.94
CA ILE A 133 3.96 3.48 -11.36
C ILE A 133 2.76 4.18 -12.04
N ILE A 134 2.31 5.31 -11.51
CA ILE A 134 1.22 6.11 -12.10
C ILE A 134 1.63 6.58 -13.50
N ARG A 135 2.81 7.18 -13.63
CA ARG A 135 3.32 7.68 -14.91
C ARG A 135 3.41 6.57 -15.95
N GLU A 136 3.99 5.43 -15.59
CA GLU A 136 4.12 4.29 -16.50
C GLU A 136 2.74 3.79 -16.98
N ARG A 137 1.76 3.70 -16.07
CA ARG A 137 0.39 3.29 -16.44
C ARG A 137 -0.26 4.26 -17.41
N GLN A 138 -0.07 5.55 -17.22
CA GLN A 138 -0.59 6.59 -18.10
C GLN A 138 0.06 6.53 -19.48
N GLU A 139 1.39 6.36 -19.54
CA GLU A 139 2.15 6.21 -20.78
C GLU A 139 1.71 4.98 -21.58
N LYS A 140 1.52 3.84 -20.90
CA LYS A 140 1.05 2.59 -21.50
C LYS A 140 -0.45 2.57 -21.79
N ARG A 141 -1.21 3.62 -21.40
CA ARG A 141 -2.69 3.73 -21.51
C ARG A 141 -3.42 2.52 -20.94
N VAL A 142 -2.91 1.96 -19.85
CA VAL A 142 -3.48 0.77 -19.23
C VAL A 142 -4.61 1.17 -18.28
N MET A 143 -5.84 0.86 -18.67
CA MET A 143 -7.00 0.97 -17.80
C MET A 143 -7.17 -0.32 -17.00
N LYS A 144 -6.91 -0.28 -15.69
CA LYS A 144 -7.18 -1.38 -14.77
C LYS A 144 -8.30 -1.01 -13.81
N THR A 145 -9.02 -2.01 -13.33
CA THR A 145 -10.05 -1.89 -12.28
C THR A 145 -9.50 -2.32 -10.91
N ASP A 146 -8.19 -2.20 -10.72
CA ASP A 146 -7.55 -2.34 -9.40
C ASP A 146 -7.72 -1.05 -8.59
N PHE A 147 -7.31 -1.07 -7.32
CA PHE A 147 -7.52 0.08 -6.44
C PHE A 147 -6.84 1.35 -6.97
N LEU A 148 -5.60 1.26 -7.49
CA LEU A 148 -4.94 2.42 -8.10
C LEU A 148 -5.75 2.94 -9.31
N GLY A 149 -6.29 2.05 -10.13
CA GLY A 149 -7.21 2.40 -11.21
C GLY A 149 -8.45 3.15 -10.73
N HIS A 150 -9.06 2.71 -9.63
CA HIS A 150 -10.20 3.40 -9.03
C HIS A 150 -9.82 4.80 -8.50
N LEU A 151 -8.64 4.95 -7.88
CA LEU A 151 -8.15 6.25 -7.42
C LEU A 151 -7.87 7.22 -8.58
N LEU A 152 -7.25 6.74 -9.67
CA LEU A 152 -6.93 7.55 -10.85
C LEU A 152 -8.19 7.99 -11.62
N ASN A 153 -9.22 7.16 -11.64
CA ASN A 153 -10.48 7.45 -12.34
C ASN A 153 -11.50 8.20 -11.49
N PHE A 154 -11.21 8.42 -10.19
CA PHE A 154 -12.11 9.12 -9.30
C PHE A 154 -12.28 10.59 -9.72
N LYS A 155 -13.54 11.03 -9.72
CA LYS A 155 -13.94 12.43 -9.77
C LYS A 155 -15.04 12.63 -8.74
N ASP A 156 -14.93 13.69 -7.93
CA ASP A 156 -16.00 14.08 -7.03
C ASP A 156 -17.18 14.73 -7.78
N ASP A 157 -18.24 15.09 -7.06
CA ASP A 157 -19.45 15.72 -7.62
C ASP A 157 -19.16 17.06 -8.32
N ASN A 158 -18.01 17.69 -8.03
CA ASN A 158 -17.55 18.92 -8.67
C ASN A 158 -16.53 18.67 -9.80
N GLY A 159 -16.30 17.40 -10.17
CA GLY A 159 -15.34 16.99 -11.20
C GLY A 159 -13.88 17.03 -10.75
N ARG A 160 -13.59 17.21 -9.45
CA ARG A 160 -12.22 17.24 -8.93
C ARG A 160 -11.65 15.84 -8.82
N VAL A 161 -10.41 15.69 -9.28
CA VAL A 161 -9.63 14.45 -9.22
C VAL A 161 -8.74 14.44 -7.97
N LEU A 162 -8.26 13.24 -7.59
CA LEU A 162 -7.26 13.12 -6.53
C LEU A 162 -5.88 13.59 -7.04
N THR A 163 -5.13 14.26 -6.17
CA THR A 163 -3.71 14.56 -6.44
C THR A 163 -2.86 13.31 -6.25
N GLU A 164 -1.69 13.24 -6.90
CA GLU A 164 -0.75 12.12 -6.68
C GLU A 164 -0.35 11.96 -5.20
N GLU A 165 -0.29 13.05 -4.44
CA GLU A 165 -0.04 12.99 -3.00
C GLU A 165 -1.18 12.32 -2.24
N GLN A 166 -2.43 12.66 -2.56
CA GLN A 166 -3.60 11.99 -1.98
C GLN A 166 -3.64 10.51 -2.36
N ILE A 167 -3.30 10.18 -3.60
CA ILE A 167 -3.24 8.79 -4.07
C ILE A 167 -2.18 8.01 -3.29
N ALA A 168 -0.96 8.54 -3.20
CA ALA A 168 0.14 7.91 -2.48
C ALA A 168 -0.17 7.73 -0.99
N ASP A 169 -0.72 8.74 -0.32
CA ASP A 169 -1.10 8.66 1.09
C ASP A 169 -2.14 7.55 1.35
N ASN A 170 -3.14 7.44 0.49
CA ASN A 170 -4.18 6.42 0.63
C ASN A 170 -3.67 5.01 0.28
N ILE A 171 -2.79 4.87 -0.70
CA ILE A 171 -2.13 3.60 -1.01
C ILE A 171 -1.27 3.13 0.16
N ILE A 172 -0.41 3.99 0.70
CA ILE A 172 0.44 3.67 1.85
C ILE A 172 -0.44 3.29 3.05
N GLY A 173 -1.52 4.04 3.27
CA GLY A 173 -2.47 3.75 4.32
C GLY A 173 -3.14 2.38 4.19
N VAL A 174 -3.68 2.04 3.02
CA VAL A 174 -4.33 0.74 2.78
C VAL A 174 -3.32 -0.41 2.91
N LEU A 175 -2.11 -0.25 2.38
CA LEU A 175 -1.05 -1.25 2.49
C LEU A 175 -0.65 -1.47 3.96
N PHE A 176 -0.60 -0.40 4.75
CA PHE A 176 -0.33 -0.46 6.18
C PHE A 176 -1.37 -1.27 6.94
N ALA A 177 -2.65 -0.95 6.73
CA ALA A 177 -3.74 -1.70 7.35
C ALA A 177 -3.76 -3.17 6.90
N ALA A 178 -3.57 -3.44 5.61
CA ALA A 178 -3.66 -4.78 5.05
C ALA A 178 -2.60 -5.73 5.62
N GLN A 179 -1.34 -5.28 5.72
CA GLN A 179 -0.26 -6.16 6.16
C GLN A 179 -0.35 -6.46 7.66
N ASP A 180 -0.44 -5.44 8.50
CA ASP A 180 -0.28 -5.62 9.95
C ASP A 180 -1.53 -6.22 10.64
N THR A 181 -2.70 -6.18 9.99
CA THR A 181 -3.92 -6.83 10.53
C THR A 181 -4.11 -8.26 10.06
N THR A 182 -3.53 -8.63 8.91
CA THR A 182 -3.70 -9.97 8.31
C THR A 182 -2.58 -10.93 8.73
N ALA A 183 -1.36 -10.41 8.90
CA ALA A 183 -0.18 -11.21 9.23
C ALA A 183 -0.10 -11.62 10.70
#